data_AF-A0A318U5C4-F1
#
_entry.id   AF-A0A318U5C4-F1
#
_cell.length_a   1.000
_cell.length_b   1.000
_cell.length_c   1.000
_cell.angle_alpha   90.00
_cell.angle_beta   90.00
_cell.angle_gamma   90.00
#
_symmetry.space_group_name_H-M   'P 1'
#
loop_
_entity.id
_entity.type
_entity.pdbx_description
1 polymer ?
#
loop_
_entity_poly.entity_id
_entity_poly.type
_entity_poly.pdbx_seq_one_letter_code
_entity_poly.pdbx_strand_id
1 'polypeptide(L)'
;MVTPGKKATKYIDKFGKEKTTFDFNLSNLDATEITQIGYHHNKDEFRIITFPKTIKKVPNKLPSIITSLEEAFKNNQNEKIEGIEDWDTSNITSMSNTFYNANSFNQDISNWKTNKVTTMRAMFYFANKFNHDISNWKTNEVTGMAFMFHNATHFNQPIGKWNTSKVTDMSFMFTNATNFNQELKEWKTENVTDMSYMFYNAIAFDKIINNWKVEKIKDYSEFAKNSPMNNKQNNLPEKFKKSMITTNSQQQ
;
A
#
# COMPACT_ATOMS: atom_id res chain seq x y z
N MET A 1 5.55 4.13 38.63
CA MET A 1 4.84 3.30 37.64
C MET A 1 4.84 4.05 36.34
N VAL A 2 5.53 3.53 35.31
CA VAL A 2 5.72 4.20 34.02
C VAL A 2 4.43 4.02 33.21
N THR A 3 3.81 5.10 32.77
CA THR A 3 2.61 5.06 31.93
C THR A 3 2.90 4.18 30.69
N PRO A 4 2.26 3.00 30.54
CA PRO A 4 2.64 2.05 29.49
C PRO A 4 2.01 2.51 28.19
N GLY A 5 2.67 3.44 27.50
CA GLY A 5 2.12 3.89 26.22
C GLY A 5 3.00 4.78 25.38
N LYS A 6 4.20 5.17 25.81
CA LYS A 6 5.08 6.04 25.01
C LYS A 6 6.56 5.72 25.24
N LYS A 7 7.35 5.74 24.17
CA LYS A 7 8.81 5.67 24.20
C LYS A 7 9.36 6.83 23.38
N ALA A 8 10.33 7.55 23.93
CA ALA A 8 10.99 8.65 23.24
C ALA A 8 11.75 8.16 22.01
N THR A 9 11.81 8.99 20.99
CA THR A 9 12.66 8.78 19.81
C THR A 9 14.01 9.44 20.07
N LYS A 10 15.10 8.76 19.70
CA LYS A 10 16.42 9.37 19.59
C LYS A 10 16.87 9.40 18.14
N TYR A 11 17.48 10.50 17.72
CA TYR A 11 17.89 10.72 16.34
C TYR A 11 19.14 11.60 16.27
N ILE A 12 19.86 11.51 15.15
CA ILE A 12 20.99 12.37 14.81
C ILE A 12 20.47 13.55 13.98
N ASP A 13 20.59 14.78 14.50
CA ASP A 13 20.19 15.98 13.77
C ASP A 13 21.16 16.32 12.63
N LYS A 14 20.80 17.32 11.81
CA LYS A 14 21.64 17.81 10.71
C LYS A 14 23.04 18.31 11.10
N PHE A 15 23.31 18.50 12.39
CA PHE A 15 24.62 18.90 12.92
C PHE A 15 25.39 17.71 13.51
N GLY A 16 24.89 16.48 13.36
CA GLY A 16 25.53 15.27 13.89
C GLY A 16 25.31 15.07 15.39
N LYS A 17 24.41 15.81 16.03
CA LYS A 17 24.15 15.70 17.48
C LYS A 17 22.97 14.79 17.76
N GLU A 18 23.13 13.87 18.70
CA GLU A 18 22.01 13.07 19.20
C GLU A 18 21.01 13.97 19.96
N LYS A 19 19.74 13.87 19.56
CA LYS A 19 18.60 14.54 20.18
C LYS A 19 17.60 13.49 20.65
N THR A 20 16.78 13.87 21.62
CA THR A 20 15.66 13.06 22.11
C THR A 20 14.38 13.87 22.01
N THR A 21 13.30 13.26 21.54
CA THR A 21 11.97 13.87 21.51
C THR A 21 10.88 12.87 21.89
N PHE A 22 9.74 13.37 22.35
CA PHE A 22 8.51 12.62 22.58
C PHE A 22 7.43 12.91 21.54
N ASP A 23 7.74 13.71 20.51
CA ASP A 23 6.83 13.99 19.41
C ASP A 23 6.56 12.73 18.59
N PHE A 24 5.30 12.55 18.18
CA PHE A 24 4.89 11.37 17.40
C PHE A 24 5.02 11.56 15.89
N ASN A 25 5.18 12.80 15.44
CA ASN A 25 5.35 13.13 14.03
C ASN A 25 6.60 13.99 13.86
N LEU A 26 7.61 13.40 13.22
CA LEU A 26 8.91 14.03 12.98
C LEU A 26 9.09 14.46 11.52
N SER A 27 8.01 14.51 10.72
CA SER A 27 8.06 14.82 9.28
C SER A 27 8.73 16.16 8.94
N ASN A 28 8.71 17.11 9.88
CA ASN A 28 9.28 18.45 9.74
C ASN A 28 10.73 18.55 10.21
N LEU A 29 11.28 17.49 10.81
CA LEU A 29 12.67 17.45 11.23
C LEU A 29 13.59 17.13 10.06
N ASP A 30 14.83 17.58 10.18
CA ASP A 30 15.92 17.18 9.32
C ASP A 30 16.90 16.31 10.12
N ALA A 31 16.78 15.00 9.92
CA ALA A 31 17.58 13.99 10.59
C ALA A 31 17.75 12.78 9.66
N THR A 32 18.97 12.24 9.65
CA THR A 32 19.35 11.16 8.72
C THR A 32 19.36 9.79 9.38
N GLU A 33 19.44 9.72 10.71
CA GLU A 33 19.51 8.47 11.48
C GLU A 33 18.63 8.51 12.73
N ILE A 34 17.88 7.43 12.96
CA ILE A 34 17.21 7.12 14.22
C ILE A 34 18.13 6.17 14.99
N THR A 35 18.48 6.53 16.22
CA THR A 35 19.27 5.68 17.10
C THR A 35 18.40 4.93 18.12
N GLN A 36 17.17 5.41 18.34
CA GLN A 36 16.16 4.69 19.14
C GLN A 36 14.76 4.93 18.56
N ILE A 37 14.07 3.85 18.21
CA ILE A 37 12.69 3.90 17.72
C ILE A 37 11.75 4.29 18.86
N GLY A 38 11.12 5.45 18.73
CA GLY A 38 10.00 5.85 19.57
C GLY A 38 8.69 5.28 19.06
N TYR A 39 7.71 5.18 19.96
CA TYR A 39 6.37 4.70 19.65
C TYR A 39 5.37 5.28 20.64
N HIS A 40 4.10 5.23 20.29
CA HIS A 40 3.01 5.61 21.17
C HIS A 40 1.83 4.64 21.05
N HIS A 41 1.01 4.61 22.09
CA HIS A 41 -0.23 3.86 22.13
C HIS A 41 -1.35 4.70 21.53
N ASN A 42 -2.14 4.12 20.62
CA ASN A 42 -3.33 4.71 20.02
C ASN A 42 -4.41 3.64 19.93
N LYS A 43 -5.48 3.80 20.72
CA LYS A 43 -6.54 2.78 20.90
C LYS A 43 -5.97 1.43 21.33
N ASP A 44 -5.92 0.45 20.44
CA ASP A 44 -5.43 -0.91 20.71
C ASP A 44 -4.09 -1.18 19.99
N GLU A 45 -3.47 -0.15 19.40
CA GLU A 45 -2.23 -0.26 18.65
C GLU A 45 -1.06 0.44 19.34
N PHE A 46 0.12 -0.20 19.27
CA PHE A 46 1.39 0.46 19.53
C PHE A 46 1.97 0.90 18.19
N ARG A 47 1.80 2.19 17.90
CA ARG A 47 2.18 2.80 16.64
C ARG A 47 3.59 3.37 16.72
N ILE A 48 4.40 3.02 15.74
CA ILE A 48 5.70 3.67 15.52
C ILE A 48 5.48 5.14 15.16
N ILE A 49 6.39 6.01 15.59
CA ILE A 49 6.32 7.42 15.19
C ILE A 49 6.47 7.59 13.67
N THR A 50 5.96 8.69 13.12
CA THR A 50 6.27 9.08 11.73
C THR A 50 7.68 9.66 11.69
N PHE A 51 8.57 9.02 10.93
CA PHE A 51 9.96 9.42 10.82
C PHE A 51 10.13 10.71 9.97
N PRO A 52 11.25 11.42 10.13
CA PRO A 52 11.64 12.50 9.23
C PRO A 52 11.71 12.02 7.78
N LYS A 53 11.26 12.85 6.84
CA LYS A 53 11.29 12.52 5.41
C LYS A 53 12.72 12.28 4.87
N THR A 54 13.73 12.81 5.54
CA THR A 54 15.15 12.68 5.18
C THR A 54 15.81 11.43 5.76
N ILE A 55 15.07 10.58 6.49
CA ILE A 55 15.65 9.43 7.18
C ILE A 55 16.24 8.38 6.22
N LYS A 56 17.48 7.98 6.50
CA LYS A 56 18.26 6.99 5.72
C LYS A 56 18.62 5.76 6.53
N LYS A 57 18.54 5.82 7.85
CA LYS A 57 18.96 4.74 8.74
C LYS A 57 18.09 4.69 9.99
N VAL A 58 17.71 3.48 10.38
CA VAL A 58 16.99 3.17 11.62
C VAL A 58 17.67 2.00 12.33
N PRO A 59 17.38 1.74 13.61
CA PRO A 59 17.88 0.55 14.28
C PRO A 59 17.36 -0.71 13.57
N ASN A 60 18.23 -1.71 13.42
CA ASN A 60 17.92 -2.97 12.75
C ASN A 60 16.89 -3.84 13.50
N LYS A 61 16.61 -3.52 14.77
CA LYS A 61 15.61 -4.22 15.58
C LYS A 61 14.38 -3.34 15.80
N LEU A 62 13.27 -3.75 15.21
CA LEU A 62 11.96 -3.21 15.53
C LEU A 62 11.53 -3.64 16.95
N PRO A 63 11.15 -2.71 17.85
CA PRO A 63 10.59 -3.08 19.14
C PRO A 63 9.37 -3.99 18.99
N SER A 64 9.41 -5.17 19.61
CA SER A 64 8.38 -6.21 19.45
C SER A 64 6.98 -5.83 19.94
N ILE A 65 6.89 -4.75 20.73
CA ILE A 65 5.62 -4.18 21.18
C ILE A 65 4.88 -3.45 20.05
N ILE A 66 5.57 -2.98 19.01
CA ILE A 66 4.97 -2.25 17.90
C ILE A 66 4.06 -3.19 17.11
N THR A 67 2.83 -2.74 16.90
CA THR A 67 1.82 -3.43 16.10
C THR A 67 1.42 -2.64 14.85
N SER A 68 1.82 -1.37 14.73
CA SER A 68 1.41 -0.51 13.62
C SER A 68 2.60 0.25 13.04
N LEU A 69 2.83 0.07 11.73
CA LEU A 69 3.78 0.84 10.93
C LEU A 69 3.11 2.02 10.22
N GLU A 70 1.95 2.45 10.72
CA GLU A 70 1.16 3.47 10.08
C GLU A 70 1.94 4.79 9.94
N GLU A 71 2.09 5.24 8.69
CA GLU A 71 2.84 6.45 8.30
C GLU A 71 4.32 6.47 8.73
N ALA A 72 4.95 5.33 9.05
CA ALA A 72 6.32 5.29 9.54
C ALA A 72 7.30 6.03 8.62
N PHE A 73 7.22 5.79 7.31
CA PHE A 73 8.09 6.37 6.27
C PHE A 73 7.32 7.25 5.30
N LYS A 74 6.23 7.88 5.78
CA LYS A 74 5.46 8.83 4.98
C LYS A 74 6.36 9.96 4.47
N ASN A 75 6.26 10.24 3.17
CA ASN A 75 7.06 11.20 2.41
C ASN A 75 8.56 10.91 2.37
N ASN A 76 9.04 9.70 2.72
CA ASN A 76 10.46 9.41 2.70
C ASN A 76 11.08 9.68 1.32
N GLN A 77 12.23 10.33 1.30
CA GLN A 77 12.85 10.85 0.08
C GLN A 77 13.95 9.93 -0.49
N ASN A 78 14.27 8.85 0.22
CA ASN A 78 15.40 7.99 -0.10
C ASN A 78 14.93 6.70 -0.79
N GLU A 79 15.80 6.16 -1.66
CA GLU A 79 15.56 4.86 -2.29
C GLU A 79 15.59 3.71 -1.28
N LYS A 80 16.50 3.80 -0.30
CA LYS A 80 16.75 2.81 0.73
C LYS A 80 16.85 3.46 2.11
N ILE A 81 16.46 2.70 3.12
CA ILE A 81 16.56 3.02 4.54
C ILE A 81 17.27 1.83 5.20
N GLU A 82 18.52 2.02 5.63
CA GLU A 82 19.31 1.00 6.31
C GLU A 82 18.62 0.57 7.62
N GLY A 83 18.56 -0.74 7.86
CA GLY A 83 18.04 -1.37 9.06
C GLY A 83 16.61 -1.91 8.95
N ILE A 84 15.83 -1.51 7.93
CA ILE A 84 14.45 -2.03 7.78
C ILE A 84 14.41 -3.45 7.20
N GLU A 85 15.47 -3.88 6.54
CA GLU A 85 15.67 -5.22 5.99
C GLU A 85 15.70 -6.31 7.08
N ASP A 86 16.08 -5.93 8.30
CA ASP A 86 16.23 -6.83 9.46
C ASP A 86 15.00 -6.82 10.39
N TRP A 87 14.00 -5.99 10.12
CA TRP A 87 12.84 -5.85 10.99
C TRP A 87 11.99 -7.11 11.04
N ASP A 88 11.76 -7.64 12.24
CA ASP A 88 10.73 -8.67 12.46
C ASP A 88 9.34 -8.02 12.54
N THR A 89 8.63 -8.02 11.41
CA THR A 89 7.28 -7.45 11.31
C THR A 89 6.16 -8.43 11.71
N SER A 90 6.46 -9.57 12.35
CA SER A 90 5.47 -10.60 12.71
C SER A 90 4.34 -10.15 13.64
N ASN A 91 4.48 -9.00 14.31
CA ASN A 91 3.46 -8.42 15.18
C ASN A 91 2.67 -7.29 14.52
N ILE A 92 3.01 -6.90 13.29
CA ILE A 92 2.36 -5.79 12.60
C ILE A 92 0.97 -6.19 12.12
N THR A 93 -0.03 -5.40 12.52
CA THR A 93 -1.43 -5.50 12.10
C THR A 93 -1.80 -4.39 11.12
N SER A 94 -1.14 -3.24 11.16
CA SER A 94 -1.39 -2.12 10.23
C SER A 94 -0.12 -1.69 9.50
N MET A 95 -0.19 -1.68 8.16
CA MET A 95 0.82 -1.09 7.26
C MET A 95 0.24 0.09 6.47
N SER A 96 -0.82 0.72 7.00
CA SER A 96 -1.50 1.81 6.31
C SER A 96 -0.54 2.99 6.11
N ASN A 97 -0.48 3.54 4.90
CA ASN A 97 0.35 4.71 4.57
C ASN A 97 1.87 4.57 4.87
N THR A 98 2.42 3.37 5.11
CA THR A 98 3.81 3.20 5.57
C THR A 98 4.82 3.89 4.65
N PHE A 99 4.64 3.80 3.33
CA PHE A 99 5.47 4.48 2.31
C PHE A 99 4.65 5.49 1.49
N TYR A 100 3.62 6.08 2.10
CA TYR A 100 2.80 7.10 1.44
C TYR A 100 3.68 8.25 0.95
N ASN A 101 3.60 8.57 -0.33
CA ASN A 101 4.35 9.60 -1.04
C ASN A 101 5.88 9.45 -0.96
N ALA A 102 6.37 8.23 -0.69
CA ALA A 102 7.79 7.91 -0.73
C ALA A 102 8.26 7.66 -2.17
N ASN A 103 8.26 8.73 -2.98
CA ASN A 103 8.41 8.68 -4.44
C ASN A 103 9.66 7.92 -4.91
N SER A 104 10.77 8.05 -4.18
CA SER A 104 12.07 7.43 -4.51
C SER A 104 12.20 6.00 -4.00
N PHE A 105 11.38 5.58 -3.03
CA PHE A 105 11.56 4.32 -2.31
C PHE A 105 11.48 3.12 -3.25
N ASN A 106 12.55 2.32 -3.26
CA ASN A 106 12.64 1.09 -4.02
C ASN A 106 13.69 0.19 -3.35
N GLN A 107 13.33 -0.33 -2.18
CA GLN A 107 14.12 -1.30 -1.43
C GLN A 107 13.39 -2.64 -1.32
N ASP A 108 14.17 -3.72 -1.28
CA ASP A 108 13.64 -5.06 -1.02
C ASP A 108 13.09 -5.15 0.42
N ILE A 109 11.80 -5.47 0.51
CA ILE A 109 11.04 -5.72 1.74
C ILE A 109 10.29 -7.05 1.65
N SER A 110 10.73 -7.95 0.78
CA SER A 110 10.15 -9.28 0.59
C SER A 110 10.18 -10.10 1.89
N ASN A 111 11.18 -9.88 2.75
CA ASN A 111 11.31 -10.58 4.04
C ASN A 111 10.30 -10.14 5.11
N TRP A 112 9.56 -9.06 4.91
CA TRP A 112 8.55 -8.62 5.86
C TRP A 112 7.43 -9.65 6.00
N LYS A 113 7.18 -10.07 7.25
CA LYS A 113 6.07 -10.96 7.62
C LYS A 113 4.78 -10.16 7.67
N THR A 114 3.80 -10.56 6.86
CA THR A 114 2.50 -9.88 6.71
C THR A 114 1.31 -10.69 7.22
N ASN A 115 1.55 -11.85 7.85
CA ASN A 115 0.51 -12.81 8.23
C ASN A 115 -0.51 -12.33 9.29
N LYS A 116 -0.26 -11.20 9.98
CA LYS A 116 -1.20 -10.56 10.91
C LYS A 116 -1.75 -9.23 10.39
N VAL A 117 -1.30 -8.78 9.23
CA VAL A 117 -1.68 -7.47 8.68
C VAL A 117 -3.14 -7.52 8.25
N THR A 118 -3.94 -6.60 8.77
CA THR A 118 -5.37 -6.44 8.47
C THR A 118 -5.64 -5.27 7.52
N THR A 119 -4.72 -4.30 7.42
CA THR A 119 -4.86 -3.16 6.49
C THR A 119 -3.54 -2.79 5.83
N MET A 120 -3.60 -2.59 4.51
CA MET A 120 -2.51 -2.10 3.66
C MET A 120 -2.93 -0.83 2.90
N ARG A 121 -3.96 -0.12 3.39
CA ARG A 121 -4.54 1.06 2.74
C ARG A 121 -3.44 2.09 2.44
N ALA A 122 -3.38 2.53 1.19
CA ALA A 122 -2.46 3.57 0.71
C ALA A 122 -0.97 3.34 1.05
N MET A 123 -0.52 2.09 1.28
CA MET A 123 0.84 1.78 1.68
C MET A 123 1.90 2.34 0.71
N PHE A 124 1.66 2.23 -0.60
CA PHE A 124 2.54 2.71 -1.68
C PHE A 124 1.90 3.82 -2.52
N TYR A 125 0.95 4.57 -1.94
CA TYR A 125 0.32 5.71 -2.61
C TYR A 125 1.38 6.74 -3.00
N PHE A 126 1.52 7.12 -4.28
CA PHE A 126 2.62 7.96 -4.79
C PHE A 126 4.05 7.43 -4.49
N ALA A 127 4.24 6.12 -4.28
CA ALA A 127 5.57 5.51 -4.26
C ALA A 127 6.01 5.17 -5.69
N ASN A 128 6.20 6.21 -6.51
CA ASN A 128 6.34 6.09 -7.96
C ASN A 128 7.39 5.09 -8.43
N LYS A 129 8.52 4.98 -7.72
CA LYS A 129 9.66 4.10 -8.08
C LYS A 129 9.57 2.68 -7.53
N PHE A 130 8.65 2.41 -6.61
CA PHE A 130 8.59 1.10 -5.97
C PHE A 130 8.22 -0.01 -6.97
N ASN A 131 9.10 -1.00 -7.10
CA ASN A 131 8.89 -2.16 -7.96
C ASN A 131 9.63 -3.42 -7.45
N HIS A 132 9.80 -3.57 -6.13
CA HIS A 132 10.37 -4.79 -5.56
C HIS A 132 9.33 -5.89 -5.36
N ASP A 133 9.76 -7.13 -5.53
CA ASP A 133 8.88 -8.30 -5.42
C ASP A 133 8.31 -8.45 -4.00
N ILE A 134 6.99 -8.54 -3.93
CA ILE A 134 6.18 -8.73 -2.72
C ILE A 134 5.16 -9.86 -2.93
N SER A 135 5.37 -10.71 -3.93
CA SER A 135 4.50 -11.83 -4.29
C SER A 135 4.38 -12.86 -3.17
N ASN A 136 5.37 -12.93 -2.27
CA ASN A 136 5.43 -13.86 -1.13
C ASN A 136 4.62 -13.39 0.10
N TRP A 137 4.10 -12.17 0.10
CA TRP A 137 3.33 -11.65 1.23
C TRP A 137 2.02 -12.44 1.47
N LYS A 138 1.70 -12.62 2.76
CA LYS A 138 0.49 -13.29 3.22
C LYS A 138 -0.60 -12.26 3.46
N THR A 139 -1.61 -12.21 2.58
CA THR A 139 -2.69 -11.22 2.64
C THR A 139 -4.02 -11.78 3.16
N ASN A 140 -4.04 -13.01 3.69
CA ASN A 140 -5.28 -13.71 4.08
C ASN A 140 -6.08 -13.04 5.21
N GLU A 141 -5.47 -12.13 5.97
CA GLU A 141 -6.12 -11.34 7.02
C GLU A 141 -6.47 -9.90 6.59
N VAL A 142 -6.03 -9.47 5.40
CA VAL A 142 -6.21 -8.08 4.95
C VAL A 142 -7.66 -7.83 4.55
N THR A 143 -8.24 -6.76 5.09
CA THR A 143 -9.61 -6.30 4.79
C THR A 143 -9.62 -5.02 3.95
N GLY A 144 -8.60 -4.16 4.08
CA GLY A 144 -8.49 -2.89 3.34
C GLY A 144 -7.25 -2.80 2.45
N MET A 145 -7.46 -2.61 1.14
CA MET A 145 -6.40 -2.40 0.14
C MET A 145 -6.59 -1.14 -0.72
N ALA A 146 -7.57 -0.30 -0.38
CA ALA A 146 -7.83 0.94 -1.09
C ALA A 146 -6.56 1.79 -1.24
N PHE A 147 -6.40 2.41 -2.41
CA PHE A 147 -5.29 3.31 -2.74
C PHE A 147 -3.89 2.68 -2.69
N MET A 148 -3.74 1.37 -2.47
CA MET A 148 -2.44 0.74 -2.13
C MET A 148 -1.32 1.06 -3.12
N PHE A 149 -1.58 1.03 -4.43
CA PHE A 149 -0.64 1.32 -5.51
C PHE A 149 -1.06 2.51 -6.38
N HIS A 150 -1.91 3.39 -5.86
CA HIS A 150 -2.33 4.59 -6.58
C HIS A 150 -1.09 5.45 -6.90
N ASN A 151 -0.89 5.79 -8.19
CA ASN A 151 0.29 6.49 -8.70
C ASN A 151 1.63 5.77 -8.47
N ALA A 152 1.66 4.48 -8.13
CA ALA A 152 2.88 3.67 -8.14
C ALA A 152 3.26 3.29 -9.58
N THR A 153 3.72 4.27 -10.36
CA THR A 153 3.82 4.17 -11.83
C THR A 153 4.75 3.07 -12.33
N HIS A 154 5.78 2.68 -11.56
CA HIS A 154 6.73 1.62 -11.95
C HIS A 154 6.34 0.22 -11.46
N PHE A 155 5.34 0.10 -10.58
CA PHE A 155 4.99 -1.17 -9.95
C PHE A 155 4.42 -2.16 -10.97
N ASN A 156 5.02 -3.35 -11.07
CA ASN A 156 4.60 -4.41 -12.00
C ASN A 156 4.97 -5.82 -11.48
N GLN A 157 4.75 -6.10 -10.19
CA GLN A 157 5.16 -7.36 -9.56
C GLN A 157 4.02 -8.39 -9.48
N PRO A 158 4.33 -9.70 -9.54
CA PRO A 158 3.34 -10.77 -9.74
C PRO A 158 2.54 -11.09 -8.47
N ILE A 159 1.62 -10.19 -8.11
CA ILE A 159 0.74 -10.29 -6.93
C ILE A 159 -0.55 -11.11 -7.16
N GLY A 160 -0.61 -11.84 -8.28
CA GLY A 160 -1.79 -12.65 -8.63
C GLY A 160 -2.13 -13.74 -7.61
N LYS A 161 -1.14 -14.22 -6.86
CA LYS A 161 -1.28 -15.29 -5.84
C LYS A 161 -1.72 -14.79 -4.47
N TRP A 162 -1.92 -13.49 -4.28
CA TRP A 162 -2.42 -12.95 -3.02
C TRP A 162 -3.83 -13.46 -2.71
N ASN A 163 -4.07 -13.77 -1.43
CA ASN A 163 -5.40 -14.12 -0.96
C ASN A 163 -6.17 -12.85 -0.61
N THR A 164 -7.16 -12.49 -1.44
CA THR A 164 -8.00 -11.29 -1.24
C THR A 164 -9.38 -11.60 -0.65
N SER A 165 -9.63 -12.82 -0.16
CA SER A 165 -10.97 -13.27 0.25
C SER A 165 -11.63 -12.44 1.36
N LYS A 166 -10.86 -11.74 2.19
CA LYS A 166 -11.37 -10.86 3.25
C LYS A 166 -11.43 -9.38 2.87
N VAL A 167 -10.93 -9.01 1.69
CA VAL A 167 -10.86 -7.61 1.26
C VAL A 167 -12.26 -7.10 0.95
N THR A 168 -12.60 -5.93 1.49
CA THR A 168 -13.90 -5.27 1.29
C THR A 168 -13.79 -4.00 0.45
N ASP A 169 -12.62 -3.37 0.40
CA ASP A 169 -12.39 -2.10 -0.31
C ASP A 169 -11.09 -2.17 -1.15
N MET A 170 -11.26 -2.08 -2.48
CA MET A 170 -10.20 -2.01 -3.49
C MET A 170 -10.27 -0.70 -4.31
N SER A 171 -11.00 0.31 -3.81
CA SER A 171 -11.13 1.60 -4.47
C SER A 171 -9.76 2.21 -4.74
N PHE A 172 -9.58 2.77 -5.94
CA PHE A 172 -8.37 3.42 -6.41
C PHE A 172 -7.06 2.59 -6.36
N MET A 173 -7.12 1.27 -6.17
CA MET A 173 -5.94 0.45 -5.85
C MET A 173 -4.79 0.59 -6.85
N PHE A 174 -5.09 0.64 -8.16
CA PHE A 174 -4.12 0.77 -9.25
C PHE A 174 -4.36 2.03 -10.11
N THR A 175 -5.05 3.03 -9.58
CA THR A 175 -5.25 4.29 -10.30
C THR A 175 -3.91 4.91 -10.68
N ASN A 176 -3.71 5.25 -11.95
CA ASN A 176 -2.43 5.74 -12.50
C ASN A 176 -1.21 4.80 -12.28
N ALA A 177 -1.40 3.51 -11.98
CA ALA A 177 -0.30 2.53 -11.96
C ALA A 177 0.05 2.12 -13.40
N THR A 178 0.70 3.02 -14.13
CA THR A 178 0.82 2.98 -15.60
C THR A 178 1.52 1.75 -16.15
N ASN A 179 2.45 1.15 -15.39
CA ASN A 179 3.19 -0.05 -15.83
C ASN A 179 2.58 -1.37 -15.35
N PHE A 180 1.57 -1.33 -14.48
CA PHE A 180 1.02 -2.54 -13.88
C PHE A 180 0.25 -3.37 -14.93
N ASN A 181 0.72 -4.59 -15.22
CA ASN A 181 0.05 -5.51 -16.13
C ASN A 181 0.21 -6.99 -15.73
N GLN A 182 -0.11 -7.31 -14.47
CA GLN A 182 0.02 -8.66 -13.91
C GLN A 182 -1.31 -9.40 -13.84
N GLU A 183 -1.27 -10.72 -13.95
CA GLU A 183 -2.45 -11.57 -13.88
C GLU A 183 -3.10 -11.52 -12.48
N LEU A 184 -4.41 -11.25 -12.43
CA LEU A 184 -5.19 -11.16 -11.18
C LEU A 184 -6.39 -12.13 -11.13
N LYS A 185 -6.45 -13.09 -12.05
CA LYS A 185 -7.58 -14.04 -12.16
C LYS A 185 -7.84 -14.88 -10.90
N GLU A 186 -6.83 -15.07 -10.05
CA GLU A 186 -6.94 -15.88 -8.82
C GLU A 186 -7.48 -15.09 -7.61
N TRP A 187 -7.63 -13.77 -7.75
CA TRP A 187 -8.19 -12.94 -6.68
C TRP A 187 -9.65 -13.29 -6.40
N LYS A 188 -9.97 -13.32 -5.11
CA LYS A 188 -11.29 -13.57 -4.54
C LYS A 188 -11.94 -12.23 -4.20
N THR A 189 -13.03 -11.89 -4.88
CA THR A 189 -13.67 -10.57 -4.82
C THR A 189 -15.08 -10.60 -4.23
N GLU A 190 -15.55 -11.77 -3.75
CA GLU A 190 -16.92 -11.99 -3.26
C GLU A 190 -17.34 -11.12 -2.06
N ASN A 191 -16.38 -10.50 -1.38
CA ASN A 191 -16.61 -9.61 -0.25
C ASN A 191 -16.35 -8.14 -0.55
N VAL A 192 -15.86 -7.81 -1.74
CA VAL A 192 -15.57 -6.43 -2.13
C VAL A 192 -16.87 -5.68 -2.35
N THR A 193 -16.95 -4.48 -1.78
CA THR A 193 -18.09 -3.57 -1.94
C THR A 193 -17.75 -2.33 -2.76
N ASP A 194 -16.47 -1.99 -2.92
CA ASP A 194 -16.02 -0.81 -3.65
C ASP A 194 -14.79 -1.12 -4.52
N MET A 195 -14.91 -0.86 -5.82
CA MET A 195 -13.85 -0.89 -6.83
C MET A 195 -13.82 0.40 -7.68
N SER A 196 -14.39 1.49 -7.18
CA SER A 196 -14.36 2.79 -7.87
C SER A 196 -12.91 3.16 -8.24
N TYR A 197 -12.72 3.59 -9.49
CA TYR A 197 -11.43 4.02 -10.06
C TYR A 197 -10.28 2.99 -10.00
N MET A 198 -10.53 1.71 -9.69
CA MET A 198 -9.48 0.73 -9.39
C MET A 198 -8.36 0.67 -10.44
N PHE A 199 -8.68 0.73 -11.73
CA PHE A 199 -7.76 0.74 -12.88
C PHE A 199 -7.88 2.01 -13.73
N TYR A 200 -8.40 3.11 -13.15
CA TYR A 200 -8.45 4.40 -13.83
C TYR A 200 -7.03 4.83 -14.26
N ASN A 201 -6.84 5.17 -15.53
CA ASN A 201 -5.53 5.50 -16.11
C ASN A 201 -4.44 4.41 -15.94
N ALA A 202 -4.79 3.15 -15.68
CA ALA A 202 -3.84 2.04 -15.70
C ALA A 202 -3.58 1.62 -17.16
N ILE A 203 -2.77 2.43 -17.86
CA ILE A 203 -2.65 2.39 -19.33
C ILE A 203 -2.05 1.09 -19.90
N ALA A 204 -1.31 0.31 -19.10
CA ALA A 204 -0.80 -1.00 -19.52
C ALA A 204 -1.75 -2.16 -19.18
N PHE A 205 -2.71 -1.97 -18.26
CA PHE A 205 -3.49 -3.07 -17.73
C PHE A 205 -4.55 -3.56 -18.72
N ASP A 206 -4.48 -4.83 -19.08
CA ASP A 206 -5.40 -5.42 -20.07
C ASP A 206 -5.77 -6.89 -19.80
N LYS A 207 -5.56 -7.35 -18.56
CA LYS A 207 -5.72 -8.75 -18.15
C LYS A 207 -7.17 -9.21 -18.07
N ILE A 208 -7.35 -10.53 -18.12
CA ILE A 208 -8.66 -11.18 -18.02
C ILE A 208 -9.03 -11.34 -16.54
N ILE A 209 -10.15 -10.76 -16.14
CA ILE A 209 -10.72 -10.80 -14.79
C ILE A 209 -12.22 -11.12 -14.81
N ASN A 210 -12.72 -11.70 -15.90
CA ASN A 210 -14.14 -11.98 -16.13
C ASN A 210 -14.75 -13.00 -15.14
N ASN A 211 -13.90 -13.71 -14.40
CA ASN A 211 -14.29 -14.69 -13.38
C ASN A 211 -14.49 -14.07 -11.98
N TRP A 212 -14.19 -12.78 -11.79
CA TRP A 212 -14.40 -12.13 -10.50
C TRP A 212 -15.87 -12.10 -10.09
N LYS A 213 -16.11 -12.37 -8.82
CA LYS A 213 -17.43 -12.30 -8.18
C LYS A 213 -17.72 -10.86 -7.77
N VAL A 214 -18.71 -10.23 -8.41
CA VAL A 214 -18.95 -8.78 -8.34
C VAL A 214 -20.34 -8.42 -7.82
N GLU A 215 -21.05 -9.40 -7.24
CA GLU A 215 -22.44 -9.27 -6.81
C GLU A 215 -22.60 -8.21 -5.72
N LYS A 216 -21.68 -8.19 -4.74
CA LYS A 216 -21.70 -7.25 -3.59
C LYS A 216 -21.18 -5.85 -3.89
N ILE A 217 -20.58 -5.63 -5.07
CA ILE A 217 -19.95 -4.35 -5.41
C ILE A 217 -21.01 -3.28 -5.59
N LYS A 218 -20.90 -2.18 -4.83
CA LYS A 218 -21.85 -1.06 -4.85
C LYS A 218 -21.35 0.07 -5.74
N ASP A 219 -20.06 0.35 -5.70
CA ASP A 219 -19.41 1.37 -6.53
C ASP A 219 -18.29 0.74 -7.37
N TYR A 220 -18.37 0.97 -8.67
CA TYR A 220 -17.37 0.63 -9.69
C TYR A 220 -17.27 1.76 -10.71
N SER A 221 -17.61 2.98 -10.29
CA SER A 221 -17.51 4.18 -11.10
C SER A 221 -16.10 4.34 -11.65
N GLU A 222 -16.01 4.59 -12.95
CA GLU A 222 -14.75 4.80 -13.67
C GLU A 222 -13.71 3.68 -13.48
N PHE A 223 -14.16 2.45 -13.16
CA PHE A 223 -13.34 1.28 -12.81
C PHE A 223 -12.10 1.11 -13.70
N ALA A 224 -12.24 1.32 -15.00
CA ALA A 224 -11.16 1.14 -15.98
C ALA A 224 -11.02 2.31 -16.96
N LYS A 225 -11.57 3.49 -16.68
CA LYS A 225 -11.52 4.59 -17.65
C LYS A 225 -10.07 4.93 -18.00
N ASN A 226 -9.81 5.15 -19.30
CA ASN A 226 -8.49 5.36 -19.90
C ASN A 226 -7.49 4.19 -19.74
N SER A 227 -7.94 3.00 -19.33
CA SER A 227 -7.19 1.75 -19.44
C SER A 227 -7.63 0.97 -20.69
N PRO A 228 -6.74 0.24 -21.38
CA PRO A 228 -7.10 -0.66 -22.49
C PRO A 228 -8.21 -1.64 -22.10
N MET A 229 -8.26 -2.05 -20.83
CA MET A 229 -9.30 -2.93 -20.31
C MET A 229 -10.72 -2.39 -20.52
N ASN A 230 -10.93 -1.07 -20.54
CA ASN A 230 -12.25 -0.44 -20.74
C ASN A 230 -12.94 -0.83 -22.06
N ASN A 231 -12.15 -1.26 -23.05
CA ASN A 231 -12.62 -1.65 -24.38
C ASN A 231 -12.64 -3.18 -24.56
N LYS A 232 -12.00 -3.95 -23.67
CA LYS A 232 -11.93 -5.41 -23.74
C LYS A 232 -13.08 -6.04 -22.93
N GLN A 233 -14.30 -5.95 -23.45
CA GLN A 233 -15.51 -6.41 -22.73
C GLN A 233 -15.46 -7.89 -22.29
N ASN A 234 -14.80 -8.77 -23.05
CA ASN A 234 -14.63 -10.18 -22.68
C ASN A 234 -13.71 -10.40 -21.47
N ASN A 235 -12.90 -9.41 -21.12
CA ASN A 235 -11.98 -9.46 -20.00
C ASN A 235 -12.65 -9.00 -18.69
N LEU A 236 -13.81 -8.35 -18.76
CA LEU A 236 -14.52 -7.76 -17.62
C LEU A 236 -15.58 -8.71 -17.04
N PRO A 237 -15.84 -8.65 -15.72
CA PRO A 237 -17.02 -9.27 -15.10
C PRO A 237 -18.31 -8.74 -15.75
N GLU A 238 -19.34 -9.58 -15.87
CA GLU A 238 -20.60 -9.22 -16.55
C GLU A 238 -21.19 -7.88 -16.07
N LYS A 239 -21.20 -7.64 -14.75
CA LYS A 239 -21.73 -6.40 -14.14
C LYS A 239 -21.00 -5.13 -14.59
N PHE A 240 -19.75 -5.25 -15.01
CA PHE A 240 -18.89 -4.13 -15.39
C PHE A 240 -18.87 -3.90 -16.91
N LYS A 241 -19.41 -4.83 -17.69
CA LYS A 241 -19.47 -4.67 -19.14
C LYS A 241 -20.39 -3.50 -19.50
N LYS A 242 -19.99 -2.74 -20.51
CA LYS A 242 -20.87 -1.76 -21.15
C LYS A 242 -21.90 -2.51 -21.97
N SER A 243 -23.17 -2.11 -21.91
CA SER A 243 -24.16 -2.64 -22.84
C SER A 243 -23.71 -2.35 -24.27
N MET A 244 -23.73 -3.38 -25.13
CA MET A 244 -23.61 -3.15 -26.57
C MET A 244 -24.89 -2.45 -27.01
N ILE A 245 -24.93 -1.12 -26.97
CA ILE A 245 -25.90 -0.38 -27.77
C ILE A 245 -25.41 -0.54 -29.20
N THR A 246 -26.01 -1.48 -29.93
CA THR A 246 -25.95 -1.54 -31.38
C THR A 246 -26.44 -0.19 -31.91
N THR A 247 -25.54 0.66 -32.39
CA THR A 247 -25.87 1.75 -33.29
C THR A 247 -26.24 1.15 -34.66
N ASN A 248 -27.44 0.56 -34.74
CA ASN A 248 -28.16 0.42 -36.00
C ASN A 248 -28.96 1.70 -36.21
N SER A 249 -28.30 2.72 -36.74
CA SER A 249 -29.00 3.87 -37.35
C SER A 249 -28.02 4.65 -38.21
N GLN A 250 -27.96 4.31 -39.49
CA GLN A 250 -28.05 5.24 -40.63
C GLN A 250 -27.70 4.49 -41.92
N GLN A 251 -28.74 3.98 -42.59
CA GLN A 251 -28.85 3.90 -44.04
C GLN A 251 -30.32 3.59 -44.39
N GLN A 252 -31.14 4.65 -44.39
CA GLN A 252 -32.25 4.86 -45.31
C GLN A 252 -32.22 6.33 -45.71
#